data_AF-A0A9E0HLS0-F1
#
_entry.id   AF-A0A9E0HLS0-F1
#
_cell.length_a   1.000
_cell.length_b   1.000
_cell.length_c   1.000
_cell.angle_alpha   90.00
_cell.angle_beta   90.00
_cell.angle_gamma   90.00
#
_symmetry.space_group_name_H-M   'P 1'
#
loop_
_entity.id
_entity.type
_entity.pdbx_description
1 polymer ?
#
loop_
_entity_poly.entity_id
_entity_poly.type
_entity_poly.pdbx_seq_one_letter_code
_entity_poly.pdbx_strand_id
1 'polypeptide(L)'
;MLLFGTSYRWLPRQTAWRVVLLAAPLFMARAAHAQPTDLIISQYLEGSTGTNKYIELYNGTGASINLADYDLRLYTNGSPTPSQTATLTGTLASGTTIVYGNSAGTLFPAFTALDAICNFNGDDAVVLWNNQTTSYVDIFGNISVDPGTAWTSGSLSTANQSLVRNPNICSGVTVNPSGSGPTSFTTLGSEWTNAGTDNVSGLGSHTMTCGPTVNFNTATGSALENTGPATV
;
A
#
# COMPACT_ATOMS: atom_id res chain seq x y z
N MET A 1 -77.92 24.33 -53.63
CA MET A 1 -77.46 24.05 -52.26
C MET A 1 -76.23 23.14 -52.40
N LEU A 2 -75.06 23.65 -52.80
CA LEU A 2 -74.02 24.34 -52.01
C LEU A 2 -73.57 23.56 -50.74
N LEU A 3 -72.29 23.13 -50.80
CA LEU A 3 -71.30 22.89 -49.72
C LEU A 3 -71.34 21.52 -49.00
N PHE A 4 -70.26 20.83 -48.57
CA PHE A 4 -68.77 20.95 -48.48
C PHE A 4 -68.23 19.49 -48.60
N GLY A 5 -67.10 19.14 -49.23
CA GLY A 5 -65.72 19.50 -48.92
C GLY A 5 -65.04 18.47 -47.99
N THR A 6 -64.57 17.32 -48.49
CA THR A 6 -63.71 16.39 -47.73
C THR A 6 -62.25 16.84 -47.80
N SER A 7 -61.71 17.33 -46.69
CA SER A 7 -60.29 17.71 -46.57
C SER A 7 -59.45 16.54 -46.04
N TYR A 8 -58.52 16.06 -46.86
CA TYR A 8 -57.45 15.15 -46.42
C TYR A 8 -56.34 15.99 -45.77
N ARG A 9 -56.15 15.81 -44.46
CA ARG A 9 -55.10 16.47 -43.69
C ARG A 9 -53.85 15.60 -43.68
N TRP A 10 -52.83 16.01 -44.42
CA TRP A 10 -51.51 15.39 -44.43
C TRP A 10 -50.80 15.63 -43.09
N LEU A 11 -50.40 14.56 -42.39
CA LEU A 11 -49.49 14.66 -41.24
C LEU A 11 -48.05 14.66 -41.75
N PRO A 12 -47.18 15.59 -41.31
CA PRO A 12 -45.77 15.56 -41.70
C PRO A 12 -45.09 14.34 -41.07
N ARG A 13 -44.35 13.58 -41.90
CA ARG A 13 -43.44 12.52 -41.42
C ARG A 13 -42.34 13.18 -40.59
N GLN A 14 -42.36 12.96 -39.28
CA GLN A 14 -41.24 13.32 -38.43
C GLN A 14 -40.12 12.29 -38.62
N THR A 15 -39.06 12.69 -39.31
CA THR A 15 -37.78 11.96 -39.31
C THR A 15 -37.14 12.16 -37.94
N ALA A 16 -37.36 11.20 -37.04
CA ALA A 16 -36.65 11.17 -35.77
C ALA A 16 -35.19 10.77 -36.03
N TRP A 17 -34.27 11.72 -35.86
CA TRP A 17 -32.84 11.45 -35.85
C TRP A 17 -32.52 10.75 -34.54
N ARG A 18 -32.37 9.41 -34.56
CA ARG A 18 -31.89 8.66 -33.40
C ARG A 18 -30.40 8.91 -33.25
N VAL A 19 -30.01 9.78 -32.32
CA VAL A 19 -28.65 9.84 -31.80
C VAL A 19 -28.45 8.58 -30.96
N VAL A 20 -27.76 7.59 -31.51
CA VAL A 20 -27.28 6.44 -30.73
C VAL A 20 -26.05 6.90 -29.97
N LEU A 21 -26.20 7.21 -28.68
CA LEU A 21 -25.05 7.39 -27.79
C LEU A 21 -24.38 6.01 -27.64
N LEU A 22 -23.25 5.82 -28.33
CA LEU A 22 -22.33 4.74 -28.03
C LEU A 22 -21.68 5.03 -26.68
N ALA A 23 -22.19 4.40 -25.61
CA ALA A 23 -21.49 4.35 -24.35
C ALA A 23 -20.24 3.48 -24.54
N ALA A 24 -19.10 4.11 -24.79
CA ALA A 24 -17.81 3.43 -24.71
C ALA A 24 -17.58 3.04 -23.25
N PRO A 25 -17.31 1.76 -22.92
CA PRO A 25 -16.92 1.40 -21.57
C PRO A 25 -15.66 2.18 -21.20
N LEU A 26 -15.74 2.99 -20.15
CA LEU A 26 -14.58 3.66 -19.57
C LEU A 26 -13.74 2.57 -18.88
N PHE A 27 -12.80 1.97 -19.62
CA PHE A 27 -11.77 1.15 -19.03
C PHE A 27 -10.83 2.06 -18.26
N MET A 28 -11.02 2.16 -16.95
CA MET A 28 -9.99 2.73 -16.08
C MET A 28 -8.80 1.77 -16.07
N ALA A 29 -7.75 2.12 -16.81
CA ALA A 29 -6.46 1.46 -16.67
C ALA A 29 -5.96 1.71 -15.24
N ARG A 30 -5.96 0.68 -14.39
CA ARG A 30 -5.24 0.72 -13.12
C ARG A 30 -3.76 0.90 -13.45
N ALA A 31 -3.15 1.98 -12.96
CA ALA A 31 -1.70 2.10 -12.96
C ALA A 31 -1.16 0.91 -12.16
N ALA A 32 -0.59 -0.09 -12.84
CA ALA A 32 0.11 -1.18 -12.20
C ALA A 32 1.48 -0.67 -11.79
N HIS A 33 1.69 -0.50 -10.49
CA HIS A 33 3.03 -0.27 -9.96
C HIS A 33 3.88 -1.53 -10.11
N ALA A 34 5.19 -1.35 -10.31
CA ALA A 34 6.16 -2.41 -10.50
C ALA A 34 6.05 -3.50 -9.42
N GLN A 35 6.40 -4.73 -9.78
CA GLN A 35 6.43 -5.83 -8.84
C GLN A 35 7.36 -5.50 -7.66
N PRO A 36 6.91 -5.70 -6.41
CA PRO A 36 7.75 -5.56 -5.24
C PRO A 36 8.94 -6.50 -5.37
N THR A 37 10.12 -6.00 -5.03
CA THR A 37 11.36 -6.79 -5.10
C THR A 37 11.85 -7.21 -3.72
N ASP A 38 11.26 -6.68 -2.65
CA ASP A 38 11.66 -6.96 -1.27
C ASP A 38 10.45 -6.87 -0.31
N LEU A 39 10.70 -7.17 0.95
CA LEU A 39 9.76 -7.02 2.06
C LEU A 39 9.42 -5.55 2.32
N ILE A 40 8.30 -5.32 3.01
CA ILE A 40 7.94 -4.02 3.59
C ILE A 40 7.50 -4.19 5.04
N ILE A 41 7.60 -3.12 5.82
CA ILE A 41 6.84 -2.97 7.07
C ILE A 41 5.41 -2.60 6.67
N SER A 42 4.48 -3.54 6.85
CA SER A 42 3.07 -3.39 6.47
C SER A 42 2.21 -2.84 7.59
N GLN A 43 2.64 -2.97 8.85
CA GLN A 43 1.96 -2.37 9.98
C GLN A 43 2.95 -2.04 11.11
N TYR A 44 2.75 -0.86 11.70
CA TYR A 44 3.35 -0.43 12.96
C TYR A 44 2.22 -0.20 13.96
N LEU A 45 2.36 -0.72 15.17
CA LEU A 45 1.38 -0.53 16.22
C LEU A 45 2.10 -0.18 17.52
N GLU A 46 1.90 1.05 18.00
CA GLU A 46 2.13 1.42 19.40
C GLU A 46 0.77 1.58 20.09
N GLY A 47 0.48 0.67 21.02
CA GLY A 47 -0.77 0.64 21.74
C GLY A 47 -0.79 1.66 22.88
N SER A 48 -1.97 1.95 23.41
CA SER A 48 -2.13 2.87 24.54
C SER A 48 -1.47 2.35 25.82
N THR A 49 -1.38 1.03 25.94
CA THR A 49 -0.59 0.34 26.96
C THR A 49 0.83 0.14 26.43
N GLY A 50 1.85 0.49 27.22
CA GLY A 50 3.25 0.48 26.79
C GLY A 50 3.84 -0.88 26.34
N THR A 51 3.08 -1.97 26.37
CA THR A 51 3.50 -3.31 25.90
C THR A 51 2.76 -3.80 24.66
N ASN A 52 1.65 -3.19 24.24
CA ASN A 52 1.01 -3.59 22.99
C ASN A 52 1.74 -2.95 21.81
N LYS A 53 2.89 -3.54 21.46
CA LYS A 53 3.80 -3.04 20.45
C LYS A 53 4.04 -4.13 19.42
N TYR A 54 3.69 -3.86 18.16
CA TYR A 54 3.81 -4.84 17.07
C TYR A 54 4.38 -4.20 15.79
N ILE A 55 5.19 -5.00 15.08
CA ILE A 55 5.69 -4.70 13.74
C ILE A 55 5.29 -5.86 12.85
N GLU A 56 4.60 -5.58 11.75
CA GLU A 56 4.29 -6.57 10.73
C GLU A 56 5.17 -6.37 9.50
N LEU A 57 5.72 -7.48 9.00
CA LEU A 57 6.38 -7.54 7.70
C LEU A 57 5.48 -8.26 6.70
N TYR A 58 5.45 -7.78 5.45
CA TYR A 58 4.74 -8.41 4.34
C TYR A 58 5.68 -8.74 3.19
N ASN A 59 5.51 -9.93 2.61
CA ASN A 59 6.20 -10.32 1.38
C ASN A 59 5.28 -10.23 0.16
N GLY A 60 5.44 -9.18 -0.64
CA GLY A 60 4.69 -8.97 -1.89
C GLY A 60 5.40 -9.43 -3.16
N THR A 61 6.53 -10.14 -3.07
CA THR A 61 7.49 -10.25 -4.19
C THR A 61 7.15 -11.30 -5.25
N GLY A 62 6.17 -12.16 -5.00
CA GLY A 62 5.87 -13.31 -5.87
C GLY A 62 6.73 -14.55 -5.59
N ALA A 63 7.72 -14.47 -4.70
CA ALA A 63 8.55 -15.59 -4.27
C ALA A 63 8.69 -15.65 -2.74
N SER A 64 9.12 -16.81 -2.21
CA SER A 64 9.42 -16.92 -0.77
C SER A 64 10.76 -16.23 -0.46
N ILE A 65 10.83 -15.55 0.68
CA ILE A 65 12.03 -14.85 1.17
C ILE A 65 12.58 -15.55 2.42
N ASN A 66 13.89 -15.75 2.46
CA ASN A 66 14.58 -16.23 3.65
C ASN A 66 14.78 -15.07 4.64
N LEU A 67 14.14 -15.13 5.80
CA LEU A 67 14.19 -14.06 6.78
C LEU A 67 15.56 -13.98 7.48
N ALA A 68 16.37 -15.05 7.47
CA ALA A 68 17.71 -15.01 8.03
C ALA A 68 18.66 -14.02 7.31
N ASP A 69 18.28 -13.56 6.12
CA ASP A 69 18.98 -12.52 5.38
C ASP A 69 18.67 -11.10 5.88
N TYR A 70 17.79 -10.95 6.87
CA TYR A 70 17.29 -9.66 7.35
C TYR A 70 17.47 -9.47 8.85
N ASP A 71 17.68 -8.22 9.24
CA ASP A 71 17.52 -7.76 10.62
C ASP A 71 16.32 -6.82 10.73
N LEU A 72 15.67 -6.85 11.89
CA LEU A 72 15.00 -5.66 12.41
C LEU A 72 15.96 -4.90 13.31
N ARG A 73 15.98 -3.57 13.18
CA ARG A 73 16.85 -2.67 13.93
C ARG A 73 16.04 -1.54 14.55
N LEU A 74 16.29 -1.27 15.82
CA LEU A 74 15.68 -0.18 16.56
C LEU A 74 16.70 0.94 16.76
N TYR A 75 16.29 2.16 16.49
CA TYR A 75 17.07 3.37 16.71
C TYR A 75 16.34 4.24 17.72
N THR A 76 16.79 4.16 18.97
CA THR A 76 16.08 4.78 20.08
C THR A 76 16.35 6.28 20.16
N ASN A 77 15.32 7.10 20.38
CA ASN A 77 15.40 8.55 20.63
C ASN A 77 16.32 9.28 19.64
N GLY A 78 16.11 9.06 18.35
CA GLY A 78 16.92 9.71 17.30
C GLY A 78 18.40 9.29 17.26
N SER A 79 18.76 8.10 17.76
CA SER A 79 20.12 7.57 17.63
C SER A 79 20.57 7.47 16.17
N PRO A 80 21.84 7.79 15.82
CA PRO A 80 22.36 7.61 14.46
C PRO A 80 22.78 6.17 14.17
N THR A 81 22.84 5.31 15.18
CA THR A 81 23.20 3.89 15.06
C THR A 81 22.15 3.00 15.72
N PRO A 82 21.98 1.75 15.25
CA PRO A 82 21.05 0.81 15.89
C PRO A 82 21.36 0.71 17.39
N SER A 83 20.35 0.96 18.20
CA SER A 83 20.38 0.73 19.65
C SER A 83 20.22 -0.75 19.94
N GLN A 84 19.38 -1.42 19.16
CA GLN A 84 19.17 -2.87 19.20
C GLN A 84 19.09 -3.41 17.78
N THR A 85 19.57 -4.64 17.60
CA THR A 85 19.50 -5.39 16.34
C THR A 85 19.04 -6.80 16.64
N ALA A 86 18.11 -7.31 15.84
CA ALA A 86 17.68 -8.69 15.90
C ALA A 86 17.63 -9.30 14.50
N THR A 87 18.47 -10.32 14.28
CA THR A 87 18.43 -11.13 13.06
C THR A 87 17.18 -11.99 13.07
N LEU A 88 16.43 -11.95 11.96
CA LEU A 88 15.19 -12.68 11.83
C LEU A 88 15.47 -14.14 11.47
N THR A 89 14.44 -15.00 11.53
CA THR A 89 14.58 -16.42 11.22
C THR A 89 13.39 -16.94 10.45
N GLY A 90 13.58 -18.05 9.75
CA GLY A 90 12.53 -18.72 8.98
C GLY A 90 12.42 -18.24 7.54
N THR A 91 11.29 -18.56 6.92
CA THR A 91 11.00 -18.22 5.52
C THR A 91 9.60 -17.65 5.44
N LEU A 92 9.45 -16.51 4.77
CA LEU A 92 8.18 -15.85 4.56
C LEU A 92 7.69 -16.10 3.14
N ALA A 93 6.58 -16.81 2.99
CA ALA A 93 5.99 -17.07 1.68
C ALA A 93 5.45 -15.78 1.04
N SER A 94 5.42 -15.73 -0.28
CA SER A 94 4.78 -14.61 -0.99
C SER A 94 3.30 -14.50 -0.62
N GLY A 95 2.82 -13.25 -0.50
CA GLY A 95 1.45 -12.92 -0.13
C GLY A 95 1.13 -13.11 1.36
N THR A 96 2.12 -13.37 2.20
CA THR A 96 1.93 -13.62 3.64
C THR A 96 2.63 -12.56 4.49
N THR A 97 2.22 -12.48 5.76
CA THR A 97 2.83 -11.61 6.76
C THR A 97 3.46 -12.40 7.90
N ILE A 98 4.36 -11.74 8.61
CA ILE A 98 4.82 -12.16 9.93
C ILE A 98 4.73 -10.97 10.88
N VAL A 99 4.15 -11.20 12.06
CA VAL A 99 4.01 -10.19 13.11
C VAL A 99 5.03 -10.45 14.19
N TYR A 100 5.85 -9.45 14.50
CA TYR A 100 6.70 -9.40 15.67
C TYR A 100 6.04 -8.55 16.74
N GLY A 101 6.19 -8.92 18.01
CA GLY A 101 5.54 -8.21 19.11
C GLY A 101 6.32 -8.27 20.41
N ASN A 102 5.96 -7.38 21.34
CA ASN A 102 6.40 -7.47 22.72
C ASN A 102 5.77 -8.70 23.38
N SER A 103 6.54 -9.46 24.15
CA SER A 103 6.07 -10.68 24.82
C SER A 103 4.97 -10.44 25.86
N ALA A 104 4.88 -9.21 26.40
CA ALA A 104 3.80 -8.79 27.28
C ALA A 104 2.62 -8.11 26.54
N GLY A 105 2.64 -8.11 25.20
CA GLY A 105 1.50 -7.70 24.38
C GLY A 105 0.37 -8.73 24.48
N THR A 106 -0.88 -8.25 24.52
CA THR A 106 -2.06 -9.11 24.74
C THR A 106 -3.14 -8.95 23.68
N LEU A 107 -3.08 -7.91 22.84
CA LEU A 107 -4.14 -7.61 21.87
C LEU A 107 -4.13 -8.52 20.65
N PHE A 108 -2.96 -9.01 20.23
CA PHE A 108 -2.85 -9.91 19.09
C PHE A 108 -2.10 -11.18 19.51
N PRO A 109 -2.71 -12.38 19.45
CA PRO A 109 -2.09 -13.59 19.97
C PRO A 109 -1.14 -14.29 18.98
N ALA A 110 -1.19 -13.96 17.69
CA ALA A 110 -0.48 -14.68 16.62
C ALA A 110 0.82 -13.97 16.19
N PHE A 111 1.73 -13.72 17.13
CA PHE A 111 3.01 -13.04 16.87
C PHE A 111 4.23 -13.85 17.32
N THR A 112 5.38 -13.49 16.79
CA THR A 112 6.69 -13.92 17.28
C THR A 112 7.22 -12.89 18.27
N ALA A 113 7.52 -13.29 19.51
CA ALA A 113 8.07 -12.37 20.50
C ALA A 113 9.46 -11.86 20.07
N LEU A 114 9.65 -10.54 20.09
CA LEU A 114 10.89 -9.88 19.71
C LEU A 114 11.13 -8.62 20.56
N ASP A 115 11.23 -8.81 21.87
CA ASP A 115 11.28 -7.71 22.86
C ASP A 115 12.39 -6.69 22.62
N ALA A 116 13.53 -7.12 22.06
CA ALA A 116 14.64 -6.24 21.73
C ALA A 116 14.27 -5.15 20.71
N ILE A 117 13.27 -5.41 19.87
CA ILE A 117 12.77 -4.48 18.85
C ILE A 117 11.43 -3.91 19.27
N CYS A 118 10.49 -4.75 19.72
CA CYS A 118 9.12 -4.37 20.09
C CYS A 118 9.04 -3.75 21.49
N ASN A 119 10.03 -2.94 21.85
CA ASN A 119 10.00 -2.03 23.00
C ASN A 119 9.96 -0.55 22.56
N PHE A 120 9.94 -0.28 21.25
CA PHE A 120 9.89 1.06 20.64
C PHE A 120 8.76 1.95 21.16
N ASN A 121 8.92 3.27 21.10
CA ASN A 121 7.82 4.24 21.26
C ASN A 121 7.88 5.30 20.14
N GLY A 122 6.97 6.27 20.15
CA GLY A 122 6.72 7.17 19.03
C GLY A 122 7.92 8.00 18.50
N ASP A 123 9.00 8.11 19.26
CA ASP A 123 10.26 8.78 18.89
C ASP A 123 11.38 7.84 18.42
N ASP A 124 11.07 6.54 18.28
CA ASP A 124 12.02 5.53 17.83
C ASP A 124 11.80 5.12 16.37
N ALA A 125 12.90 5.05 15.60
CA ALA A 125 12.84 4.51 14.25
C ALA A 125 13.02 2.99 14.25
N VAL A 126 12.23 2.30 13.44
CA VAL A 126 12.33 0.85 13.21
C VAL A 126 12.71 0.61 11.76
N VAL A 127 13.75 -0.19 11.55
CA VAL A 127 14.35 -0.40 10.23
C VAL A 127 14.38 -1.88 9.91
N LEU A 128 13.94 -2.22 8.71
CA LEU A 128 14.21 -3.51 8.08
C LEU A 128 15.48 -3.39 7.24
N TRP A 129 16.47 -4.22 7.56
CA TRP A 129 17.79 -4.20 6.94
C TRP A 129 18.09 -5.52 6.25
N ASN A 130 18.64 -5.48 5.04
CA ASN A 130 19.11 -6.67 4.34
C ASN A 130 20.62 -6.86 4.56
N ASN A 131 20.99 -7.97 5.19
CA ASN A 131 22.36 -8.32 5.54
C ASN A 131 23.19 -8.74 4.32
N GLN A 132 22.55 -9.26 3.27
CA GLN A 132 23.23 -9.68 2.04
C GLN A 132 23.64 -8.49 1.18
N THR A 133 22.75 -7.52 1.02
CA THR A 133 23.00 -6.31 0.22
C THR A 133 23.58 -5.16 1.04
N THR A 134 23.61 -5.29 2.36
CA THR A 134 24.04 -4.22 3.29
C THR A 134 23.31 -2.91 3.05
N SER A 135 21.98 -2.98 2.94
CA SER A 135 21.14 -1.83 2.61
C SER A 135 19.83 -1.79 3.39
N TYR A 136 19.25 -0.60 3.49
CA TYR A 136 17.89 -0.41 3.99
C TYR A 136 16.88 -1.02 3.02
N VAL A 137 15.95 -1.77 3.57
CA VAL A 137 14.80 -2.34 2.86
C VAL A 137 13.58 -1.46 3.10
N ASP A 138 13.35 -1.10 4.37
CA ASP A 138 12.29 -0.20 4.77
C ASP A 138 12.66 0.53 6.06
N ILE A 139 12.27 1.80 6.16
CA ILE A 139 12.51 2.67 7.31
C ILE A 139 11.15 3.20 7.77
N PHE A 140 10.79 2.88 9.00
CA PHE A 140 9.70 3.50 9.73
C PHE A 140 10.27 4.56 10.68
N GLY A 141 10.03 5.85 10.41
CA GLY A 141 10.58 6.96 11.18
C GLY A 141 11.69 7.71 10.43
N ASN A 142 12.56 8.38 11.19
CA ASN A 142 13.74 9.08 10.66
C ASN A 142 14.96 8.86 11.57
N ILE A 143 15.96 8.17 11.05
CA ILE A 143 17.20 7.87 11.77
C ILE A 143 17.97 9.18 12.05
N SER A 144 18.60 9.29 13.22
CA SER A 144 19.34 10.49 13.66
C SER A 144 18.47 11.71 14.00
N VAL A 145 17.14 11.57 14.07
CA VAL A 145 16.23 12.67 14.43
C VAL A 145 15.34 12.24 15.58
N ASP A 146 15.36 13.01 16.67
CA ASP A 146 14.41 12.87 17.76
C ASP A 146 13.24 13.86 17.53
N PRO A 147 11.99 13.37 17.34
CA PRO A 147 10.80 14.22 17.20
C PRO A 147 10.24 14.71 18.56
N GLY A 148 10.86 14.33 19.68
CA GLY A 148 10.49 14.66 21.05
C GLY A 148 9.45 13.74 21.68
N THR A 149 8.40 13.34 20.94
CA THR A 149 7.40 12.36 21.44
C THR A 149 6.90 11.48 20.33
N ALA A 150 6.64 12.06 19.16
CA ALA A 150 6.14 11.36 18.00
C ALA A 150 6.46 12.12 16.73
N TRP A 151 6.75 11.40 15.66
CA TRP A 151 6.52 11.95 14.33
C TRP A 151 5.03 12.09 14.04
N THR A 152 4.64 13.20 13.41
CA THR A 152 3.25 13.54 13.10
C THR A 152 3.07 14.03 11.67
N SER A 153 1.91 13.74 11.09
CA SER A 153 1.49 14.27 9.78
C SER A 153 -0.03 14.35 9.73
N GLY A 154 -0.59 15.57 9.84
CA GLY A 154 -2.04 15.73 9.97
C GLY A 154 -2.57 15.04 11.23
N SER A 155 -3.47 14.08 11.09
CA SER A 155 -4.01 13.26 12.19
C SER A 155 -3.18 12.01 12.51
N LEU A 156 -2.13 11.73 11.73
CA LEU A 156 -1.22 10.61 11.95
C LEU A 156 -0.22 10.97 13.05
N SER A 157 0.01 10.04 13.95
CA SER A 157 1.01 10.06 15.01
C SER A 157 1.63 8.69 15.12
N THR A 158 2.93 8.63 15.32
CA THR A 158 3.64 7.39 15.64
C THR A 158 3.40 6.96 17.10
N ALA A 159 3.12 7.90 18.01
CA ALA A 159 2.69 7.57 19.36
C ALA A 159 1.23 7.11 19.44
N ASN A 160 0.98 6.01 20.14
CA ASN A 160 -0.34 5.49 20.53
C ASN A 160 -1.32 5.26 19.34
N GLN A 161 -0.81 4.87 18.18
CA GLN A 161 -1.62 4.55 17.00
C GLN A 161 -1.22 3.22 16.36
N SER A 162 -2.20 2.64 15.69
CA SER A 162 -2.06 1.54 14.73
C SER A 162 -1.99 2.16 13.33
N LEU A 163 -0.83 2.05 12.70
CA LEU A 163 -0.55 2.61 11.37
C LEU A 163 -0.39 1.46 10.39
N VAL A 164 -1.25 1.44 9.38
CA VAL A 164 -1.26 0.40 8.32
C VAL A 164 -0.69 1.00 7.05
N ARG A 165 0.23 0.30 6.40
CA ARG A 165 0.81 0.72 5.13
C ARG A 165 -0.27 0.77 4.05
N ASN A 166 -0.24 1.79 3.20
CA ASN A 166 -1.20 1.92 2.11
C ASN A 166 -0.96 0.81 1.06
N PRO A 167 -2.03 0.17 0.52
CA PRO A 167 -1.89 -0.94 -0.44
C PRO A 167 -1.13 -0.62 -1.72
N ASN A 168 -1.03 0.64 -2.10
CA ASN A 168 -0.35 1.09 -3.31
C ASN A 168 1.16 1.32 -3.13
N ILE A 169 1.71 1.11 -1.93
CA ILE A 169 3.14 1.22 -1.64
C ILE A 169 3.81 -0.11 -1.95
N CYS A 170 4.69 -0.12 -2.95
CA CYS A 170 5.26 -1.35 -3.53
C CYS A 170 6.73 -1.60 -3.15
N SER A 171 7.33 -0.67 -2.44
CA SER A 171 8.70 -0.74 -1.96
C SER A 171 8.80 0.02 -0.65
N GLY A 172 9.65 -0.45 0.25
CA GLY A 172 9.94 0.27 1.48
C GLY A 172 10.74 1.56 1.23
N VAL A 173 10.91 2.33 2.30
CA VAL A 173 11.75 3.53 2.30
C VAL A 173 13.22 3.10 2.41
N THR A 174 13.95 3.10 1.30
CA THR A 174 15.35 2.64 1.25
C THR A 174 16.38 3.75 1.48
N VAL A 175 15.93 4.99 1.63
CA VAL A 175 16.77 6.17 1.90
C VAL A 175 16.21 6.86 3.13
N ASN A 176 17.05 7.08 4.14
CA ASN A 176 16.61 7.76 5.35
C ASN A 176 16.00 9.12 5.02
N PRO A 177 14.80 9.44 5.52
CA PRO A 177 14.19 10.75 5.30
C PRO A 177 15.10 11.88 5.78
N SER A 178 15.09 13.01 5.07
CA SER A 178 15.82 14.22 5.49
C SER A 178 14.91 15.12 6.35
N GLY A 179 15.52 16.10 7.02
CA GLY A 179 14.80 17.09 7.83
C GLY A 179 15.07 16.94 9.33
N SER A 180 14.27 17.64 10.14
CA SER A 180 14.38 17.64 11.59
C SER A 180 13.01 17.82 12.26
N GLY A 181 12.93 17.48 13.54
CA GLY A 181 11.73 17.65 14.37
C GLY A 181 10.57 16.71 14.03
N PRO A 182 9.36 17.00 14.56
CA PRO A 182 8.21 16.09 14.51
C PRO A 182 7.69 15.74 13.12
N THR A 183 8.06 16.48 12.08
CA THR A 183 7.59 16.26 10.70
C THR A 183 8.66 15.64 9.79
N SER A 184 9.78 15.19 10.36
CA SER A 184 10.91 14.67 9.57
C SER A 184 10.70 13.26 9.01
N PHE A 185 9.72 12.50 9.50
CA PHE A 185 9.26 11.27 8.85
C PHE A 185 8.35 11.63 7.66
N THR A 186 8.97 12.06 6.56
CA THR A 186 8.29 12.71 5.43
C THR A 186 7.28 11.81 4.71
N THR A 187 7.42 10.49 4.81
CA THR A 187 6.49 9.55 4.16
C THR A 187 5.31 9.12 5.03
N LEU A 188 5.26 9.55 6.31
CA LEU A 188 4.16 9.21 7.23
C LEU A 188 2.79 9.55 6.62
N GLY A 189 2.64 10.76 6.08
CA GLY A 189 1.37 11.24 5.52
C GLY A 189 0.99 10.65 4.15
N SER A 190 1.95 10.11 3.40
CA SER A 190 1.71 9.60 2.04
C SER A 190 1.60 8.08 1.98
N GLU A 191 2.24 7.37 2.91
CA GLU A 191 2.41 5.92 2.84
C GLU A 191 1.61 5.15 3.90
N TRP A 192 1.04 5.85 4.89
CA TRP A 192 0.35 5.23 6.02
C TRP A 192 -1.06 5.73 6.21
N THR A 193 -1.92 4.83 6.70
CA THR A 193 -3.29 5.12 7.13
C THR A 193 -3.41 4.85 8.63
N ASN A 194 -4.06 5.78 9.34
CA ASN A 194 -4.40 5.61 10.75
C ASN A 194 -5.58 4.64 10.91
N ALA A 195 -5.35 3.52 11.59
CA ALA A 195 -6.37 2.54 11.93
C ALA A 195 -6.97 2.74 13.33
N GLY A 196 -6.58 3.80 14.05
CA GLY A 196 -7.00 4.10 15.42
C GLY A 196 -5.96 3.65 16.45
N THR A 197 -6.36 3.61 17.72
CA THR A 197 -5.52 3.14 18.83
C THR A 197 -5.87 1.70 19.17
N ASP A 198 -4.87 0.90 19.55
CA ASP A 198 -5.05 -0.52 19.95
C ASP A 198 -5.76 -1.39 18.89
N ASN A 199 -5.73 -0.98 17.62
CA ASN A 199 -6.42 -1.66 16.55
C ASN A 199 -5.52 -2.69 15.87
N VAL A 200 -5.73 -3.96 16.23
CA VAL A 200 -5.02 -5.11 15.67
C VAL A 200 -5.70 -5.73 14.45
N SER A 201 -6.80 -5.17 13.94
CA SER A 201 -7.59 -5.80 12.85
C SER A 201 -6.83 -5.92 11.52
N GLY A 202 -5.76 -5.15 11.34
CA GLY A 202 -4.88 -5.25 10.18
C GLY A 202 -3.78 -6.32 10.33
N LEU A 203 -3.47 -6.76 11.56
CA LEU A 203 -2.37 -7.69 11.78
C LEU A 203 -2.71 -9.09 11.28
N GLY A 204 -1.70 -9.78 10.75
CA GLY A 204 -1.80 -11.11 10.16
C GLY A 204 -2.22 -11.10 8.68
N SER A 205 -2.41 -9.93 8.06
CA SER A 205 -2.74 -9.83 6.64
C SER A 205 -2.41 -8.47 6.04
N HIS A 206 -1.95 -8.44 4.80
CA HIS A 206 -1.79 -7.19 4.07
C HIS A 206 -2.19 -7.37 2.61
N THR A 207 -2.80 -6.35 2.03
CA THR A 207 -3.10 -6.31 0.60
C THR A 207 -2.20 -5.31 -0.08
N MET A 208 -1.56 -5.73 -1.15
CA MET A 208 -0.72 -4.89 -1.97
C MET A 208 -1.27 -4.87 -3.40
N THR A 209 -1.49 -3.68 -3.96
CA THR A 209 -2.08 -3.48 -5.30
C THR A 209 -1.03 -3.36 -6.40
N CYS A 210 0.18 -3.84 -6.13
CA CYS A 210 1.32 -3.85 -7.04
C CYS A 210 1.21 -5.09 -7.94
N GLY A 211 1.53 -4.96 -9.23
CA GLY A 211 1.24 -5.99 -10.23
C GLY A 211 2.27 -5.95 -11.35
N PRO A 212 2.58 -7.06 -12.04
CA PRO A 212 3.27 -6.92 -13.31
C PRO A 212 2.39 -6.02 -14.18
N THR A 213 2.99 -5.06 -14.89
CA THR A 213 2.27 -4.35 -15.94
C THR A 213 1.71 -5.39 -16.90
N VAL A 214 0.41 -5.64 -16.81
CA VAL A 214 -0.29 -6.36 -17.88
C VAL A 214 -0.27 -5.37 -19.03
N ASN A 215 0.73 -5.50 -19.90
CA ASN A 215 0.72 -4.82 -21.18
C ASN A 215 -0.48 -5.37 -21.92
N PHE A 216 -1.63 -4.74 -21.76
CA PHE A 216 -2.70 -4.88 -22.72
C PHE A 216 -2.13 -4.30 -24.00
N ASN A 217 -1.54 -5.17 -24.82
CA ASN A 217 -1.38 -4.89 -26.22
C ASN A 217 -2.82 -4.77 -26.71
N THR A 218 -3.38 -3.56 -26.68
CA THR A 218 -4.60 -3.25 -27.41
C THR A 218 -4.22 -3.51 -28.86
N ALA A 219 -4.40 -4.74 -29.29
CA ALA A 219 -4.57 -5.04 -30.68
C ALA A 219 -5.75 -4.16 -31.08
N THR A 220 -5.46 -3.01 -31.69
CA THR A 220 -6.38 -2.34 -32.60
C THR A 220 -6.55 -3.27 -33.79
N GLY A 221 -7.11 -4.46 -33.55
CA GLY A 221 -7.61 -5.37 -34.53
C GLY A 221 -8.92 -4.81 -35.04
N SER A 222 -8.83 -3.77 -35.85
CA SER A 222 -9.86 -3.42 -36.82
C SER A 222 -9.33 -3.76 -38.21
N ALA A 223 -9.01 -5.03 -38.44
CA ALA A 223 -9.10 -5.58 -39.77
C ALA A 223 -10.56 -6.05 -39.94
N LEU A 224 -11.46 -5.11 -40.21
CA LEU A 224 -12.64 -5.45 -40.98
C LEU A 224 -12.13 -5.59 -42.41
N GLU A 225 -11.74 -6.80 -42.80
CA GLU A 225 -11.58 -7.12 -44.22
C GLU A 225 -12.96 -6.96 -44.88
N ASN A 226 -13.13 -5.83 -45.56
CA ASN A 226 -14.24 -5.61 -46.46
C ASN A 226 -14.04 -6.49 -47.69
N THR A 227 -14.52 -7.73 -47.65
CA THR A 227 -14.69 -8.53 -48.86
C THR A 227 -15.86 -7.95 -49.66
N GLY A 228 -15.57 -6.97 -50.53
CA GLY A 228 -16.53 -6.51 -51.52
C GLY A 228 -16.95 -7.64 -52.47
N PRO A 229 -18.16 -7.62 -53.05
CA PRO A 229 -18.64 -8.69 -53.91
C PRO A 229 -17.87 -8.68 -55.24
N ALA A 230 -17.29 -9.83 -55.59
CA ALA A 230 -16.70 -10.07 -56.90
C ALA A 230 -17.81 -10.05 -57.97
N THR A 231 -17.64 -9.20 -58.98
CA THR A 231 -18.45 -9.19 -60.19
C THR A 231 -18.08 -10.38 -61.08
N VAL A 232 -19.09 -11.17 -61.46
CA VAL A 232 -19.22 -11.81 -62.79
C VAL A 232 -20.66 -11.64 -63.23
#